data_AF-A0A7Z2YA85-F1
#
_entry.id   AF-A0A7Z2YA85-F1
#
_cell.length_a   1.000
_cell.length_b   1.000
_cell.length_c   1.000
_cell.angle_alpha   90.00
_cell.angle_beta   90.00
_cell.angle_gamma   90.00
#
_symmetry.space_group_name_H-M   'P 1'
#
loop_
_entity.id
_entity.type
_entity.pdbx_description
1 polymer ?
#
loop_
_entity_poly.entity_id
_entity_poly.type
_entity_poly.pdbx_seq_one_letter_code
_entity_poly.pdbx_strand_id
1 'polypeptide(L)' 'MRVQCVICDKIEKIDSYCLQAKRLRNRRIHTYMCQSCHDRIEKNTKKRLASGSFRFQKERKKEKHLS' A
#
# COMPACT_ATOMS: atom_id res chain seq x y z
N MET A 1 -7.75 5.53 -17.15
CA MET A 1 -8.68 4.75 -16.31
C MET A 1 -8.99 5.49 -15.01
N ARG A 2 -10.25 5.57 -14.59
CA ARG A 2 -10.61 6.14 -13.27
C ARG A 2 -10.34 5.09 -12.18
N VAL A 3 -9.73 5.50 -11.08
CA VAL A 3 -9.40 4.64 -9.93
C VAL A 3 -9.78 5.35 -8.64
N GLN A 4 -10.17 4.58 -7.62
CA GLN A 4 -10.56 5.10 -6.31
C GLN A 4 -9.51 4.71 -5.27
N CYS A 5 -9.07 5.69 -4.47
CA CYS A 5 -8.15 5.44 -3.36
C CYS A 5 -8.87 4.66 -2.26
N VAL A 6 -8.28 3.55 -1.80
CA VAL A 6 -8.88 2.71 -0.74
C VAL A 6 -8.90 3.33 0.67
N ILE A 7 -8.24 4.48 0.86
CA ILE A 7 -8.11 5.13 2.17
C ILE A 7 -9.01 6.37 2.30
N CYS A 8 -9.20 7.13 1.22
CA CYS A 8 -9.91 8.41 1.27
C CYS A 8 -10.98 8.55 0.17
N ASP A 9 -11.23 7.50 -0.60
CA ASP A 9 -12.23 7.44 -1.66
C ASP A 9 -12.08 8.45 -2.79
N LYS A 10 -10.96 9.19 -2.82
CA LYS A 10 -10.65 10.13 -3.90
C LYS A 10 -10.54 9.38 -5.22
N ILE A 11 -11.25 9.91 -6.23
CA ILE A 11 -11.20 9.39 -7.60
C ILE A 11 -10.12 10.15 -8.38
N GLU A 12 -9.16 9.41 -8.92
CA GLU A 12 -8.10 9.95 -9.78
C GLU A 12 -8.12 9.27 -11.15
N LYS A 13 -7.51 9.92 -12.15
CA LYS A 13 -7.31 9.34 -13.48
C LYS A 13 -5.85 8.91 -13.58
N ILE A 14 -5.63 7.63 -13.87
CA ILE A 14 -4.32 7.10 -14.25
C ILE A 14 -4.32 6.78 -15.75
N ASP A 15 -3.13 6.73 -16.36
CA ASP A 15 -2.98 6.25 -17.73
C ASP A 15 -3.50 4.81 -17.84
N SER A 16 -4.32 4.55 -18.87
CA SER A 16 -4.93 3.23 -19.09
C SER A 16 -3.91 2.19 -19.55
N TYR A 17 -2.79 2.61 -20.15
CA TYR A 17 -1.77 1.73 -20.74
C TYR A 17 -0.58 1.44 -19.82
N CYS A 18 -0.55 2.04 -18.62
CA CYS A 18 0.53 1.79 -17.67
C CYS A 18 0.40 0.41 -16.98
N LEU A 19 1.53 -0.11 -16.49
CA LEU A 19 1.59 -1.39 -15.77
C LEU A 19 0.67 -1.42 -14.53
N GLN A 20 0.54 -0.29 -13.84
CA GLN A 20 -0.33 -0.16 -12.68
C GLN A 20 -1.81 -0.37 -13.06
N ALA A 21 -2.27 0.24 -14.15
CA ALA A 21 -3.63 0.04 -14.65
C ALA A 21 -3.87 -1.43 -15.05
N LYS A 22 -2.89 -2.09 -15.69
CA LYS A 22 -2.94 -3.53 -15.99
C LYS A 22 -3.08 -4.38 -14.73
N ARG A 23 -2.30 -4.10 -13.69
CA ARG A 23 -2.33 -4.82 -12.40
C ARG A 23 -3.69 -4.69 -11.71
N LEU A 24 -4.23 -3.47 -11.65
CA LEU A 24 -5.53 -3.19 -11.01
C LEU A 24 -6.70 -3.89 -11.72
N ARG A 25 -6.68 -3.98 -13.06
CA ARG A 25 -7.72 -4.70 -13.82
C ARG A 25 -7.66 -6.21 -13.65
N ASN A 26 -6.44 -6.77 -13.67
CA ASN A 26 -6.26 -8.22 -13.83
C ASN A 26 -6.05 -8.98 -12.51
N ARG A 27 -5.83 -8.29 -11.39
CA ARG A 27 -5.53 -8.92 -10.10
C ARG A 27 -6.25 -8.19 -8.97
N ARG A 28 -7.29 -8.83 -8.42
CA ARG A 28 -8.14 -8.27 -7.32
C ARG A 28 -7.37 -7.89 -6.05
N ILE A 29 -6.21 -8.47 -5.82
CA ILE A 29 -5.37 -8.15 -4.65
C ILE A 29 -4.71 -6.77 -4.73
N HIS A 30 -4.59 -6.19 -5.94
CA HIS A 30 -3.98 -4.88 -6.08
C HIS A 30 -5.05 -3.80 -5.89
N THR A 31 -4.82 -2.98 -4.89
CA THR A 31 -5.62 -1.78 -4.61
C THR A 31 -4.85 -0.53 -5.03
N TYR A 32 -5.59 0.55 -5.26
CA TYR A 32 -5.00 1.84 -5.54
C TYR A 32 -4.96 2.73 -4.28
N MET A 33 -3.82 3.37 -4.05
CA MET A 33 -3.66 4.39 -3.02
C MET A 33 -3.13 5.66 -3.69
N CYS A 34 -3.80 6.79 -3.45
CA CYS A 34 -3.37 8.07 -3.99
C CYS A 34 -2.11 8.58 -3.27
N GLN A 35 -1.35 9.44 -3.96
CA GLN A 35 -0.08 9.97 -3.43
C GLN A 35 -0.25 10.70 -2.10
N SER A 36 -1.33 11.48 -1.95
CA SER A 36 -1.62 12.19 -0.69
C SER A 36 -1.79 11.26 0.52
N CYS A 37 -2.40 10.08 0.33
CA CYS A 37 -2.52 9.08 1.40
C CYS A 37 -1.20 8.39 1.67
N HIS A 38 -0.42 8.10 0.64
CA HIS A 38 0.93 7.56 0.77
C HIS A 38 1.79 8.48 1.64
N ASP A 39 1.88 9.78 1.30
CA ASP A 39 2.71 10.76 2.00
C ASP A 39 2.22 10.99 3.45
N ARG A 40 0.90 10.98 3.65
CA ARG A 40 0.29 11.08 4.99
C ARG A 40 0.70 9.90 5.88
N ILE A 41 0.63 8.68 5.36
CA ILE A 41 1.03 7.47 6.08
C ILE A 41 2.53 7.51 6.35
N GLU A 42 3.34 7.87 5.35
CA GLU A 42 4.79 7.99 5.48
C GLU A 42 5.18 8.95 6.61
N LYS A 43 4.62 10.16 6.64
CA LYS A 43 4.87 11.17 7.68
C LYS A 43 4.54 10.65 9.07
N ASN A 44 3.40 9.98 9.23
CA ASN A 44 2.97 9.42 10.51
C ASN A 44 3.84 8.23 10.95
N THR A 45 4.24 7.38 10.00
CA THR A 45 5.15 6.26 10.26
C THR A 45 6.52 6.77 10.73
N LYS A 46 7.09 7.78 10.07
CA LYS A 46 8.36 8.42 10.49
C LYS A 46 8.26 9.03 11.88
N LYS A 47 7.15 9.71 12.21
CA LYS A 47 6.90 10.23 13.56
C LYS A 47 6.85 9.12 14.62
N ARG A 48 6.17 8.01 14.33
CA ARG A 48 6.09 6.85 15.24
C ARG A 48 7.45 6.19 15.40
N LEU A 49 8.21 6.02 14.33
CA LEU A 49 9.58 5.50 14.39
C LEU A 49 10.47 6.36 15.29
N ALA A 50 10.39 7.68 15.17
CA ALA A 50 11.17 8.61 15.99
C ALA A 50 10.79 8.56 17.48
N SER A 51 9.58 8.09 17.84
CA SER A 51 9.16 7.98 19.25
C SER A 51 9.84 6.86 20.04
N GLY A 52 10.56 5.94 19.38
CA GLY A 52 11.25 4.83 20.03
C GLY A 52 10.35 3.68 20.50
N SER A 53 9.03 3.85 20.52
CA SER A 53 8.07 2.79 20.88
C SER A 53 7.57 1.97 19.68
N PHE A 54 8.08 2.23 18.48
CA PHE A 54 7.63 1.54 17.28
C PHE A 54 8.22 0.13 17.20
N ARG A 55 7.35 -0.89 17.30
CA ARG A 55 7.74 -2.29 17.20
C ARG A 55 7.43 -2.80 15.80
N PHE A 56 8.45 -3.33 15.12
CA PHE A 56 8.26 -4.09 13.89
C PHE A 56 7.75 -5.49 14.24
N GLN A 57 6.53 -5.81 13.82
CA GLN A 57 6.01 -7.18 13.91
C GLN A 57 6.77 -8.03 12.87
N LYS A 58 7.76 -8.80 13.32
CA LYS A 58 8.47 -9.74 12.45
C LYS A 58 7.58 -10.94 12.19
N GLU A 59 7.53 -11.41 10.94
CA GLU A 59 6.89 -12.67 10.61
C GLU A 59 7.51 -13.79 11.46
N ARG A 60 6.68 -14.70 11.97
CA ARG A 60 7.18 -15.93 12.58
C ARG A 60 7.95 -16.66 11.49
N LYS A 61 9.25 -16.88 11.70
CA LYS A 61 10.03 -17.78 10.84
C LYS A 61 9.27 -19.11 10.80
N LYS A 62 8.74 -19.49 9.63
CA LYS A 62 8.30 -20.87 9.42
C LYS A 62 9.56 -21.72 9.53
N GLU A 63 9.59 -22.68 10.44
CA GLU A 63 10.61 -23.74 10.38
C GLU A 63 10.53 -24.36 8.99
N LYS A 64 11.68 -24.53 8.32
CA LYS A 64 11.79 -25.03 6.95
C LYS A 64 11.28 -26.48 6.77
N HIS A 65 10.65 -27.06 7.79
CA HIS A 65 10.35 -28.49 7.87
C HIS A 65 8.90 -28.89 7.59
N LEU A 66 8.01 -27.98 7.18
CA LEU A 66 6.69 -28.38 6.70
C LEU A 66 6.37 -27.74 5.34
N SER A 67 6.51 -28.59 4.32
CA SER A 67 6.05 -28.50 2.91
C SER A 67 6.63 -27.39 2.03
#